data_AF-A0A4Q3XVX4-F1
#
_entry.id   AF-A0A4Q3XVX4-F1
#
_cell.length_a   1.000
_cell.length_b   1.000
_cell.length_c   1.000
_cell.angle_alpha   90.00
_cell.angle_beta   90.00
_cell.angle_gamma   90.00
#
_symmetry.space_group_name_H-M   'P 1'
#
loop_
_entity.id
_entity.type
_entity.pdbx_description
1 polymer ?
#
loop_
_entity_poly.entity_id
_entity_poly.type
_entity_poly.pdbx_seq_one_letter_code
_entity_poly.pdbx_strand_id
1 'polypeptide(L)'
;MSANDFDLELESLQLGSTGRLLATESFDVIAFQALREHVCRKAEELRGEYVISKQLLKCLREASGAIRNQAAHVVAAREHLSVADDFEMLLDLLIAGEGCGDRQPGVPRII
;
A
#
# COMPACT_ATOMS: atom_id res chain seq x y z
N MET A 1 -6.61 19.61 -7.93
CA MET A 1 -7.05 18.58 -6.96
C MET A 1 -5.86 18.36 -6.03
N SER A 2 -6.09 18.37 -4.73
CA SER A 2 -5.08 18.07 -3.73
C SER A 2 -4.74 16.58 -3.77
N ALA A 3 -3.50 16.22 -3.44
CA ALA A 3 -3.12 14.82 -3.25
C ALA A 3 -3.97 14.13 -2.14
N ASN A 4 -4.57 14.91 -1.25
CA ASN A 4 -5.46 14.45 -0.19
C ASN A 4 -6.94 14.34 -0.57
N ASP A 5 -7.33 14.79 -1.77
CA ASP A 5 -8.71 14.64 -2.25
C ASP A 5 -9.05 13.15 -2.42
N PHE A 6 -10.36 12.85 -2.48
CA PHE A 6 -10.82 11.49 -2.74
C PHE A 6 -10.32 11.01 -4.10
N ASP A 7 -9.72 9.83 -4.11
CA ASP A 7 -9.00 9.28 -5.24
C ASP A 7 -9.76 8.06 -5.80
N LEU A 8 -10.40 8.26 -6.97
CA LEU A 8 -11.17 7.21 -7.65
C LEU A 8 -10.27 6.11 -8.23
N GLU A 9 -9.04 6.45 -8.60
CA GLU A 9 -8.08 5.47 -9.10
C GLU A 9 -7.64 4.56 -7.95
N LEU A 10 -7.33 5.14 -6.78
CA LEU A 10 -7.01 4.39 -5.57
C LEU A 10 -8.15 3.45 -5.17
N GLU A 11 -9.41 3.92 -5.18
CA GLU A 11 -10.58 3.09 -4.87
C GLU A 11 -10.72 1.90 -5.84
N SER A 12 -10.58 2.16 -7.14
CA SER A 12 -10.64 1.13 -8.18
C SER A 12 -9.53 0.08 -8.02
N LEU A 13 -8.28 0.52 -7.80
CA LEU A 13 -7.14 -0.35 -7.58
C LEU A 13 -7.29 -1.18 -6.31
N GLN A 14 -7.79 -0.57 -5.23
CA GLN A 14 -8.04 -1.26 -3.96
C GLN A 14 -9.10 -2.34 -4.12
N LEU A 15 -10.20 -2.05 -4.83
CA LEU A 15 -11.24 -3.02 -5.11
C LEU A 15 -10.72 -4.20 -5.96
N GLY A 16 -9.95 -3.91 -7.01
CA GLY A 16 -9.39 -4.91 -7.92
C GLY A 16 -8.32 -5.82 -7.29
N SER A 17 -7.67 -5.37 -6.21
CA SER A 17 -6.63 -6.11 -5.49
C SER A 17 -7.17 -6.70 -4.18
N THR A 18 -7.32 -5.86 -3.16
CA THR A 18 -7.74 -6.23 -1.80
C THR A 18 -9.17 -6.75 -1.79
N GLY A 19 -10.09 -6.05 -2.46
CA GLY A 19 -11.49 -6.47 -2.56
C GLY A 19 -11.63 -7.84 -3.22
N ARG A 20 -10.91 -8.06 -4.33
CA ARG A 20 -10.87 -9.35 -5.02
C ARG A 20 -10.29 -10.47 -4.15
N LEU A 21 -9.17 -10.23 -3.47
CA LEU A 21 -8.57 -11.21 -2.58
C LEU A 21 -9.57 -11.67 -1.49
N LEU A 22 -10.28 -10.73 -0.88
CA LEU A 22 -11.26 -11.03 0.16
C LEU A 22 -12.53 -11.72 -0.39
N ALA A 23 -12.96 -11.36 -1.60
CA ALA A 23 -14.20 -11.88 -2.18
C ALA A 23 -14.04 -13.24 -2.85
N THR A 24 -12.88 -13.51 -3.46
CA THR A 24 -12.67 -14.71 -4.29
C THR A 24 -11.49 -15.56 -3.83
N GLU A 25 -10.85 -15.22 -2.70
CA GLU A 25 -9.68 -15.94 -2.15
C GLU A 25 -8.55 -16.13 -3.17
N SER A 26 -8.45 -15.19 -4.13
CA SER A 26 -7.51 -15.23 -5.23
C SER A 26 -6.55 -14.06 -5.12
N PHE A 27 -5.26 -14.38 -5.04
CA PHE A 27 -4.20 -13.37 -4.97
C PHE A 27 -3.74 -12.99 -6.38
N ASP A 28 -3.92 -11.71 -6.73
CA ASP A 28 -3.44 -11.15 -7.99
C ASP A 28 -2.24 -10.23 -7.73
N VAL A 29 -1.04 -10.75 -7.99
CA VAL A 29 0.22 -10.04 -7.76
C VAL A 29 0.28 -8.73 -8.57
N ILE A 30 -0.21 -8.74 -9.80
CA ILE A 30 -0.16 -7.56 -10.69
C ILE A 30 -1.10 -6.48 -10.17
N ALA A 31 -2.29 -6.85 -9.68
CA ALA A 31 -3.21 -5.90 -9.07
C ALA A 31 -2.62 -5.24 -7.80
N PHE A 32 -1.95 -6.02 -6.94
CA PHE A 32 -1.28 -5.46 -5.76
C PHE A 32 -0.05 -4.60 -6.11
N GLN A 33 0.71 -4.96 -7.15
CA GLN A 33 1.80 -4.13 -7.65
C GLN A 33 1.30 -2.78 -8.17
N ALA A 34 0.23 -2.78 -8.98
CA ALA A 34 -0.38 -1.55 -9.47
C ALA A 34 -0.90 -0.66 -8.33
N LEU A 35 -1.52 -1.26 -7.31
CA LEU A 35 -1.93 -0.53 -6.12
C LEU A 35 -0.72 0.08 -5.39
N ARG A 36 0.34 -0.70 -5.18
CA ARG A 36 1.58 -0.25 -4.52
C ARG A 36 2.23 0.90 -5.27
N GLU A 37 2.34 0.80 -6.59
CA GLU A 37 2.92 1.86 -7.45
C GLU A 37 2.10 3.15 -7.39
N HIS A 38 0.77 3.03 -7.41
CA HIS A 38 -0.10 4.19 -7.23
C HIS A 38 0.12 4.85 -5.86
N VAL A 39 0.12 4.07 -4.78
CA VAL A 39 0.38 4.59 -3.42
C VAL A 39 1.76 5.24 -3.31
N CYS A 40 2.80 4.67 -3.94
CA CYS A 40 4.11 5.30 -3.97
C CYS A 40 4.09 6.70 -4.61
N ARG A 41 3.38 6.86 -5.74
CA ARG A 41 3.21 8.18 -6.36
C ARG A 41 2.50 9.15 -5.41
N LYS A 42 1.44 8.69 -4.72
CA LYS A 42 0.75 9.51 -3.71
C LYS A 42 1.67 9.89 -2.55
N ALA A 43 2.55 9.00 -2.11
CA ALA A 43 3.50 9.31 -1.04
C ALA A 43 4.48 10.43 -1.41
N GLU A 44 4.97 10.44 -2.66
CA GLU A 44 5.80 11.55 -3.16
C GLU A 44 5.03 12.87 -3.20
N GLU A 45 3.77 12.85 -3.63
CA GLU A 45 2.91 14.05 -3.65
C GLU A 45 2.58 14.57 -2.24
N LEU A 46 2.54 13.69 -1.25
CA LEU A 46 2.18 14.00 0.14
C LEU A 46 3.38 14.32 1.03
N ARG A 47 4.61 14.24 0.52
CA ARG A 47 5.85 14.39 1.30
C ARG A 47 5.93 15.68 2.12
N GLY A 48 5.38 16.78 1.59
CA GLY A 48 5.35 18.10 2.24
C GLY A 48 4.06 18.40 2.99
N GLU A 49 3.11 17.47 3.00
CA GLU A 49 1.78 17.70 3.56
C GLU A 49 1.71 17.23 5.01
N TYR A 50 1.11 18.05 5.88
CA TYR A 50 0.91 17.70 7.29
C TYR A 50 -0.26 16.73 7.50
N VAL A 51 -1.17 16.66 6.53
CA VAL A 51 -2.37 15.83 6.59
C VAL A 51 -2.31 14.76 5.50
N ILE A 52 -2.75 13.55 5.85
CA ILE A 52 -2.81 12.41 4.95
C ILE A 52 -4.25 11.95 4.83
N SER A 53 -4.68 11.65 3.59
CA SER A 53 -6.02 11.17 3.30
C SER A 53 -6.36 9.90 4.08
N LYS A 54 -7.51 9.91 4.77
CA LYS A 54 -8.03 8.73 5.48
C LYS A 54 -8.30 7.57 4.52
N GLN A 55 -8.64 7.85 3.26
CA GLN A 55 -8.82 6.83 2.24
C GLN A 55 -7.50 6.08 2.00
N LEU A 56 -6.39 6.81 1.85
CA LEU A 56 -5.06 6.24 1.65
C LEU A 56 -4.61 5.40 2.85
N LEU A 57 -4.76 5.94 4.07
CA LEU A 57 -4.42 5.23 5.30
C LEU A 57 -5.23 3.94 5.47
N LYS A 58 -6.54 4.00 5.16
CA LYS A 58 -7.42 2.84 5.18
C LYS A 58 -6.97 1.80 4.15
N CYS A 59 -6.68 2.23 2.92
CA CYS A 59 -6.22 1.36 1.85
C CYS A 59 -4.95 0.58 2.23
N LEU A 60 -3.95 1.26 2.77
CA LEU A 60 -2.70 0.63 3.24
C LEU A 60 -2.95 -0.45 4.29
N ARG A 61 -3.76 -0.11 5.31
CA ARG A 61 -4.09 -1.02 6.41
C ARG A 61 -4.90 -2.22 5.94
N GLU A 62 -5.88 -2.00 5.08
CA GLU A 62 -6.72 -3.07 4.54
C GLU A 62 -5.95 -3.99 3.60
N ALA A 63 -5.06 -3.46 2.76
CA ALA A 63 -4.21 -4.27 1.89
C ALA A 63 -3.28 -5.20 2.70
N SER A 64 -2.48 -4.63 3.62
CA SER A 64 -1.60 -5.42 4.50
C SER A 64 -2.37 -6.46 5.31
N GLY A 65 -3.47 -6.03 5.94
CA GLY A 65 -4.32 -6.90 6.77
C GLY A 65 -4.97 -8.02 5.97
N ALA A 66 -5.50 -7.76 4.77
CA ALA A 66 -6.12 -8.77 3.93
C ALA A 66 -5.13 -9.86 3.51
N ILE A 67 -3.92 -9.47 3.09
CA ILE A 67 -2.88 -10.43 2.70
C ILE A 67 -2.51 -11.32 3.88
N ARG A 68 -2.24 -10.73 5.06
CA ARG A 68 -1.85 -11.46 6.27
C ARG A 68 -2.95 -12.39 6.76
N ASN A 69 -4.21 -11.93 6.77
CA ASN A 69 -5.34 -12.72 7.22
C ASN A 69 -5.63 -13.88 6.26
N GLN A 70 -5.52 -13.65 4.95
CA GLN A 70 -5.77 -14.68 3.94
C GLN A 70 -4.60 -15.66 3.77
N ALA A 71 -3.39 -15.34 4.23
CA ALA A 71 -2.23 -16.23 4.15
C ALA A 71 -2.44 -17.59 4.87
N ALA A 72 -3.38 -17.69 5.80
CA ALA A 72 -3.73 -18.96 6.46
C ALA A 72 -4.47 -19.93 5.51
N HIS A 73 -5.15 -19.42 4.48
CA HIS A 73 -6.08 -20.17 3.63
C HIS A 73 -5.74 -20.09 2.14
N VAL A 74 -5.12 -18.99 1.70
CA VAL A 74 -4.73 -18.72 0.31
C VAL A 74 -3.22 -18.88 0.18
N VAL A 75 -2.78 -19.98 -0.43
CA VAL A 75 -1.35 -20.30 -0.63
C VAL A 75 -0.60 -19.16 -1.31
N ALA A 76 -1.18 -18.58 -2.36
CA ALA A 76 -0.56 -17.48 -3.09
C ALA A 76 -0.38 -16.22 -2.21
N ALA A 77 -1.32 -15.92 -1.30
CA ALA A 77 -1.16 -14.81 -0.35
C ALA A 77 -0.03 -15.08 0.65
N ARG A 78 0.11 -16.34 1.12
CA ARG A 78 1.19 -16.76 2.00
C ARG A 78 2.57 -16.65 1.37
N GLU A 79 2.68 -17.03 0.09
CA GLU A 79 3.93 -16.93 -0.68
C GLU A 79 4.33 -15.48 -0.94
N HIS A 80 3.39 -14.54 -0.83
CA HIS A 80 3.58 -13.11 -1.11
C HIS A 80 3.39 -12.24 0.15
N LEU A 81 3.71 -12.75 1.34
CA LEU A 81 3.66 -11.96 2.59
C LEU A 81 4.54 -10.70 2.54
N SER A 82 5.62 -10.71 1.76
CA SER A 82 6.46 -9.52 1.53
C SER A 82 5.68 -8.35 0.93
N VAL A 83 4.61 -8.60 0.17
CA VAL A 83 3.73 -7.55 -0.36
C VAL A 83 2.97 -6.84 0.77
N ALA A 84 2.61 -7.56 1.84
CA ALA A 84 2.03 -6.92 3.02
C ALA A 84 3.06 -6.02 3.73
N ASP A 85 4.31 -6.49 3.82
CA ASP A 85 5.41 -5.72 4.41
C ASP A 85 5.70 -4.45 3.59
N ASP A 86 5.55 -4.50 2.26
CA ASP A 86 5.64 -3.31 1.41
C ASP A 86 4.59 -2.26 1.78
N PHE A 87 3.34 -2.65 2.03
CA PHE A 87 2.29 -1.70 2.43
C PHE A 87 2.50 -1.12 3.83
N GLU A 88 3.01 -1.91 4.78
CA GLU A 88 3.41 -1.39 6.10
C GLU A 88 4.59 -0.42 5.98
N MET A 89 5.58 -0.76 5.16
CA MET A 89 6.69 0.16 4.86
C MET A 89 6.18 1.47 4.26
N LEU A 90 5.25 1.43 3.31
CA LEU A 90 4.69 2.65 2.70
C LEU A 90 3.99 3.53 3.73
N LEU A 91 3.30 2.92 4.69
CA LEU A 91 2.71 3.65 5.80
C LEU A 91 3.78 4.31 6.68
N ASP A 92 4.86 3.59 7.01
CA ASP A 92 5.98 4.15 7.78
C ASP A 92 6.63 5.35 7.06
N LEU A 93 6.78 5.27 5.74
CA LEU A 93 7.31 6.37 4.92
C LEU A 93 6.41 7.60 4.98
N LEU A 94 5.10 7.41 4.78
CA LEU A 94 4.13 8.50 4.89
C LEU A 94 4.14 9.15 6.29
N ILE A 95 4.27 8.36 7.36
CA ILE A 95 4.36 8.88 8.73
C ILE A 95 5.64 9.69 8.93
N ALA A 96 6.75 9.27 8.31
CA ALA A 96 8.04 9.94 8.39
C ALA A 96 8.14 11.18 7.47
N GLY A 97 7.17 11.42 6.59
CA GLY A 97 7.29 12.45 5.54
C GLY A 97 8.33 12.08 4.48
N GLU A 98 8.51 10.79 4.23
CA GLU A 98 9.44 10.23 3.25
C GLU A 98 8.68 9.71 2.02
N GLY A 99 9.33 9.78 0.86
CA GLY A 99 8.88 9.16 -0.37
C GLY A 99 9.45 7.75 -0.57
N CYS A 100 8.90 7.00 -1.53
CA CYS A 100 9.42 5.69 -1.90
C CYS A 100 10.87 5.75 -2.41
N GLY A 101 11.26 6.85 -3.04
CA GLY A 101 12.63 7.05 -3.51
C GLY A 101 13.67 7.25 -2.40
N ASP A 102 13.25 7.64 -1.19
CA ASP A 102 14.16 7.93 -0.08
C ASP A 102 14.67 6.65 0.61
N ARG A 103 13.98 5.51 0.44
CA ARG A 103 14.49 4.20 0.88
C ARG A 103 15.38 3.56 -0.18
N GLN A 104 16.68 3.82 -0.09
CA GLN A 104 17.68 3.06 -0.84
C GLN A 104 18.19 1.86 -0.02
N PRO A 105 18.12 0.62 -0.54
CA PRO A 105 18.68 -0.55 0.12
C PRO A 105 20.16 -0.37 0.43
N GLY A 106 20.57 -0.66 1.67
CA GLY A 106 21.97 -0.59 2.10
C GLY A 106 22.45 0.79 2.55
N VAL A 107 21.58 1.81 2.54
CA VAL A 107 21.90 3.15 3.08
C VAL A 107 21.36 3.26 4.52
N PRO A 108 22.23 3.32 5.54
CA PRO A 108 21.79 3.51 6.93
C PRO A 108 21.08 4.86 7.10
N ARG A 109 20.03 4.88 7.92
CA ARG A 109 19.38 6.11 8.34
C ARG A 109 20.16 6.76 9.47
N ILE A 110 20.38 8.07 9.40
CA ILE A 110 20.66 8.88 10.60
C ILE A 110 19.29 9.33 11.10
N ILE A 111 18.88 8.82 12.26
CA ILE A 111 17.60 9.10 12.93
C ILE A 111 17.82 10.19 13.96
#